data_AF-A0A933ESL9-F1
#
_entry.id   AF-A0A933ESL9-F1
#
_cell.length_a   1.000
_cell.length_b   1.000
_cell.length_c   1.000
_cell.angle_alpha   90.00
_cell.angle_beta   90.00
_cell.angle_gamma   90.00
#
_symmetry.space_group_name_H-M   'P 1'
#
loop_
_entity.id
_entity.type
_entity.pdbx_description
1 polymer ?
#
loop_
_entity_poly.entity_id
_entity_poly.type
_entity_poly.pdbx_seq_one_letter_code
_entity_poly.pdbx_strand_id
1 'polypeptide(L)'
;MEVELAETLAKLRLVIGFLGEREQFGWWQSSFFTQGSTAFLSPLFGRTMTLARCNGISQAAAMVHDERIGVGRVYHLFRLPEDAEQSIHKVLHDIEFGGIVDSKEDALDYLRKGSVSAENLGIGPTLVGDKKSMKEPKAWQIASGHYLYAFENGLEIFPYFTDIL
;
A
#
# COMPACT_ATOMS: atom_id res chain seq x y z
N MET A 1 -10.47 9.97 10.23
CA MET A 1 -9.00 9.87 10.29
C MET A 1 -8.38 11.25 10.16
N GLU A 2 -7.23 11.52 10.79
CA GLU A 2 -6.48 12.79 10.61
C GLU A 2 -5.93 12.88 9.18
N VAL A 3 -5.85 14.09 8.62
CA VAL A 3 -5.47 14.33 7.22
C VAL A 3 -4.04 13.84 6.94
N GLU A 4 -3.10 14.10 7.84
CA GLU A 4 -1.70 13.68 7.71
C GLU A 4 -1.54 12.15 7.66
N LEU A 5 -2.31 11.42 8.48
CA LEU A 5 -2.32 9.96 8.44
C LEU A 5 -2.93 9.46 7.13
N ALA A 6 -4.02 10.08 6.65
CA ALA A 6 -4.62 9.72 5.37
C ALA A 6 -3.67 9.90 4.18
N GLU A 7 -2.92 11.01 4.16
CA GLU A 7 -1.85 11.24 3.18
C GLU A 7 -0.75 10.20 3.26
N THR A 8 -0.33 9.83 4.46
CA THR A 8 0.68 8.79 4.67
C THR A 8 0.20 7.45 4.11
N LEU A 9 -1.04 7.05 4.39
CA LEU A 9 -1.61 5.80 3.89
C LEU A 9 -1.82 5.82 2.37
N ALA A 10 -2.20 6.96 1.79
CA ALA A 10 -2.31 7.11 0.34
C ALA A 10 -0.94 6.91 -0.35
N LYS A 11 0.11 7.53 0.18
CA LYS A 11 1.49 7.38 -0.34
C LYS A 11 1.98 5.94 -0.18
N LEU A 12 1.78 5.33 1.00
CA LEU A 12 2.13 3.93 1.23
C LEU A 12 1.40 2.98 0.25
N ARG A 13 0.11 3.18 0.00
CA ARG A 13 -0.66 2.40 -0.99
C ARG A 13 -0.08 2.52 -2.39
N LEU A 14 0.26 3.73 -2.82
CA LEU A 14 0.86 3.94 -4.13
C LEU A 14 2.22 3.26 -4.23
N VAL A 15 3.10 3.46 -3.25
CA VAL A 15 4.47 2.94 -3.25
C VAL A 15 4.48 1.42 -3.17
N ILE A 16 3.82 0.83 -2.17
CA ILE A 16 3.78 -0.62 -1.99
C ILE A 16 2.98 -1.26 -3.13
N GLY A 17 1.87 -0.62 -3.55
CA GLY A 17 1.03 -1.03 -4.68
C GLY A 17 1.76 -1.03 -6.02
N PHE A 18 2.69 -0.10 -6.22
CA PHE A 18 3.60 -0.06 -7.38
C PHE A 18 4.67 -1.16 -7.28
N LEU A 19 5.35 -1.25 -6.14
CA LEU A 19 6.45 -2.21 -5.94
C LEU A 19 6.02 -3.67 -6.05
N GLY A 20 4.79 -4.02 -5.69
CA GLY A 20 4.30 -5.38 -5.87
C GLY A 20 3.76 -5.70 -7.28
N GLU A 21 3.68 -4.75 -8.21
CA GLU A 21 3.26 -5.03 -9.59
C GLU A 21 4.20 -6.01 -10.29
N ARG A 22 3.70 -6.67 -11.35
CA ARG A 22 4.40 -7.73 -12.10
C ARG A 22 5.81 -7.34 -12.54
N GLU A 23 5.97 -6.12 -13.05
CA GLU A 23 7.25 -5.63 -13.59
C GLU A 23 8.22 -5.15 -12.49
N GLN A 24 7.77 -5.12 -11.23
CA GLN A 24 8.57 -4.69 -10.08
C GLN A 24 9.07 -5.90 -9.27
N PHE A 25 8.38 -6.27 -8.19
CA PHE A 25 8.66 -7.48 -7.41
C PHE A 25 7.65 -8.61 -7.65
N GLY A 26 6.58 -8.36 -8.40
CA GLY A 26 5.71 -9.40 -8.93
C GLY A 26 4.81 -10.12 -7.93
N TRP A 27 4.45 -9.48 -6.82
CA TRP A 27 3.52 -10.03 -5.83
C TRP A 27 2.08 -10.14 -6.35
N TRP A 28 1.68 -9.26 -7.26
CA TRP A 28 0.39 -9.35 -7.95
C TRP A 28 0.54 -9.12 -9.46
N GLN A 29 -0.36 -9.75 -10.21
CA GLN A 29 -0.34 -9.77 -11.68
C GLN A 29 -1.06 -8.55 -12.28
N SER A 30 -0.70 -7.34 -11.86
CA SER A 30 -1.17 -6.08 -12.45
C SER A 30 -0.04 -5.25 -13.07
N SER A 31 -0.41 -4.22 -13.84
CA SER A 31 0.53 -3.36 -14.58
C SER A 31 0.02 -1.93 -14.80
N PHE A 32 -0.53 -1.29 -13.77
CA PHE A 32 -1.15 0.04 -13.80
C PHE A 32 -0.17 1.20 -13.99
N PHE A 33 1.13 1.01 -13.71
CA PHE A 33 2.17 2.05 -13.86
C PHE A 33 3.03 1.91 -15.12
N THR A 34 2.70 0.99 -16.02
CA THR A 34 3.44 0.85 -17.29
C THR A 34 3.15 1.99 -18.28
N GLN A 35 4.00 2.16 -19.27
CA GLN A 35 3.74 3.12 -20.36
C GLN A 35 2.45 2.77 -21.12
N GLY A 36 2.20 1.47 -21.34
CA GLY A 36 0.99 0.99 -22.02
C GLY A 36 -0.28 1.31 -21.23
N SER A 37 -0.31 1.05 -19.91
CA SER A 37 -1.45 1.42 -19.07
C SER A 37 -1.65 2.94 -19.01
N THR A 38 -0.57 3.72 -19.00
CA THR A 38 -0.64 5.18 -19.03
C THR A 38 -1.33 5.69 -20.29
N ALA A 39 -0.95 5.17 -21.46
CA ALA A 39 -1.57 5.53 -22.73
C ALA A 39 -3.07 5.18 -22.77
N PHE A 40 -3.48 4.11 -22.07
CA PHE A 40 -4.88 3.69 -21.97
C PHE A 40 -5.70 4.50 -20.95
N LEU A 41 -5.13 4.77 -19.76
CA LEU A 41 -5.83 5.42 -18.65
C LEU A 41 -5.90 6.94 -18.80
N SER A 42 -4.88 7.56 -19.40
CA SER A 42 -4.79 9.02 -19.50
C SER A 42 -6.02 9.66 -20.18
N PRO A 43 -6.54 9.15 -21.32
CA PRO A 43 -7.74 9.71 -21.95
C PRO A 43 -9.03 9.54 -21.13
N LEU A 44 -9.09 8.50 -20.28
CA LEU A 44 -10.30 8.14 -19.52
C LEU A 44 -10.40 8.89 -18.20
N PHE A 45 -9.28 9.06 -17.51
CA PHE A 45 -9.25 9.56 -16.14
C PHE A 45 -8.65 10.95 -16.03
N GLY A 46 -7.84 11.41 -16.99
CA GLY A 46 -7.25 12.75 -16.99
C GLY A 46 -6.62 13.10 -15.64
N ARG A 47 -7.23 14.06 -14.93
CA ARG A 47 -6.79 14.55 -13.62
C ARG A 47 -6.95 13.54 -12.47
N THR A 48 -7.78 12.51 -12.62
CA THR A 48 -7.97 11.47 -11.59
C THR A 48 -7.16 10.19 -11.88
N MET A 49 -6.15 10.28 -12.75
CA MET A 49 -5.34 9.11 -13.12
C MET A 49 -4.64 8.46 -11.92
N THR A 50 -4.12 9.25 -10.97
CA THR A 50 -3.49 8.73 -9.75
C THR A 50 -4.48 7.93 -8.91
N LEU A 51 -5.69 8.47 -8.71
CA LEU A 51 -6.78 7.78 -8.02
C LEU A 51 -7.17 6.48 -8.73
N ALA A 52 -7.30 6.51 -10.06
CA ALA A 52 -7.64 5.33 -10.85
C ALA A 52 -6.59 4.22 -10.75
N ARG A 53 -5.30 4.58 -10.87
CA ARG A 53 -4.18 3.65 -10.67
C ARG A 53 -4.17 3.09 -9.26
N CYS A 54 -4.32 3.94 -8.25
CA CYS A 54 -4.34 3.52 -6.85
C CYS A 54 -5.49 2.56 -6.55
N ASN A 55 -6.68 2.80 -7.09
CA ASN A 55 -7.82 1.88 -6.96
C ASN A 55 -7.55 0.54 -7.65
N GLY A 56 -6.95 0.57 -8.84
CA GLY A 56 -6.60 -0.63 -9.60
C GLY A 56 -5.58 -1.52 -8.88
N ILE A 57 -4.45 -0.94 -8.45
CA ILE A 57 -3.43 -1.68 -7.68
C ILE A 57 -3.98 -2.13 -6.33
N SER A 58 -4.82 -1.32 -5.66
CA SER A 58 -5.38 -1.71 -4.36
C SER A 58 -6.29 -2.92 -4.49
N GLN A 59 -7.07 -3.04 -5.56
CA GLN A 59 -7.87 -4.25 -5.81
C GLN A 59 -6.99 -5.48 -6.06
N ALA A 60 -5.96 -5.35 -6.92
CA ALA A 60 -5.04 -6.45 -7.21
C ALA A 60 -4.28 -6.91 -5.95
N ALA A 61 -3.75 -5.96 -5.18
CA ALA A 61 -3.05 -6.23 -3.94
C ALA A 61 -4.01 -6.81 -2.89
N ALA A 62 -5.23 -6.29 -2.75
CA ALA A 62 -6.21 -6.80 -1.80
C ALA A 62 -6.54 -8.27 -2.05
N MET A 63 -6.71 -8.70 -3.29
CA MET A 63 -6.95 -10.12 -3.61
C MET A 63 -5.85 -11.04 -3.06
N VAL A 64 -4.58 -10.66 -3.24
CA VAL A 64 -3.41 -11.43 -2.76
C VAL A 64 -3.33 -11.42 -1.23
N HIS A 65 -3.61 -10.28 -0.60
CA HIS A 65 -3.61 -10.15 0.86
C HIS A 65 -4.76 -10.94 1.50
N ASP A 66 -5.97 -10.84 0.95
CA ASP A 66 -7.17 -11.51 1.42
C ASP A 66 -7.01 -13.03 1.38
N GLU A 67 -6.36 -13.58 0.33
CA GLU A 67 -6.08 -15.01 0.20
C GLU A 67 -5.19 -15.54 1.34
N ARG A 68 -4.28 -14.70 1.86
CA ARG A 68 -3.26 -15.10 2.84
C ARG A 68 -3.63 -14.76 4.27
N ILE A 69 -4.30 -13.62 4.48
CA ILE A 69 -4.69 -13.09 5.80
C ILE A 69 -6.14 -13.47 6.14
N GLY A 70 -7.01 -13.53 5.14
CA GLY A 70 -8.47 -13.62 5.30
C GLY A 70 -9.17 -12.26 5.29
N VAL A 71 -10.50 -12.28 5.40
CA VAL A 71 -11.37 -11.08 5.36
C VAL A 71 -12.27 -11.01 6.60
N GLY A 72 -12.72 -9.80 6.94
CA GLY A 72 -13.71 -9.57 8.00
C GLY A 72 -13.14 -8.84 9.21
N ARG A 73 -12.60 -9.56 10.19
CA ARG A 73 -12.05 -8.99 11.45
C ARG A 73 -10.55 -8.67 11.38
N VAL A 74 -10.06 -8.51 10.16
CA VAL A 74 -8.66 -8.20 9.84
C VAL A 74 -8.62 -7.05 8.84
N TYR A 75 -7.60 -6.22 8.94
CA TYR A 75 -7.37 -5.07 8.07
C TYR A 75 -5.93 -5.07 7.59
N HIS A 76 -5.69 -4.68 6.36
CA HIS A 76 -4.36 -4.45 5.82
C HIS A 76 -4.37 -3.19 4.98
N LEU A 77 -3.20 -2.74 4.52
CA LEU A 77 -3.06 -1.46 3.81
C LEU A 77 -4.07 -1.28 2.66
N PHE A 78 -4.41 -2.36 1.95
CA PHE A 78 -5.31 -2.39 0.80
C PHE A 78 -6.78 -2.74 1.14
N ARG A 79 -7.11 -2.92 2.43
CA ARG A 79 -8.48 -3.13 2.94
C ARG A 79 -8.56 -2.58 4.37
N LEU A 80 -8.90 -1.30 4.47
CA LEU A 80 -9.05 -0.57 5.72
C LEU A 80 -10.53 -0.41 6.11
N PRO A 81 -10.84 0.05 7.33
CA PRO A 81 -12.17 0.50 7.68
C PRO A 81 -12.68 1.61 6.74
N GLU A 82 -14.00 1.67 6.56
CA GLU A 82 -14.64 2.59 5.61
C GLU A 82 -14.25 4.06 5.79
N ASP A 83 -14.14 4.53 7.04
CA ASP A 83 -13.77 5.92 7.32
C ASP A 83 -12.33 6.23 6.85
N ALA A 84 -11.43 5.25 6.94
CA ALA A 84 -10.07 5.38 6.44
C ALA A 84 -10.03 5.35 4.91
N GLU A 85 -10.79 4.45 4.29
CA GLU A 85 -10.94 4.36 2.83
C GLU A 85 -11.45 5.68 2.22
N GLN A 86 -12.50 6.25 2.82
CA GLN A 86 -13.07 7.52 2.37
C GLN A 86 -12.08 8.69 2.50
N SER A 87 -11.30 8.73 3.58
CA SER A 87 -10.26 9.75 3.77
C SER A 87 -9.13 9.61 2.73
N ILE A 88 -8.66 8.40 2.46
CA ILE A 88 -7.62 8.14 1.45
C ILE A 88 -8.12 8.50 0.05
N HIS A 89 -9.37 8.17 -0.27
CA HIS A 89 -9.98 8.53 -1.55
C HIS A 89 -9.97 10.05 -1.80
N LYS A 90 -10.37 10.85 -0.80
CA LYS A 90 -10.34 12.32 -0.88
C LYS A 90 -8.93 12.85 -1.14
N VAL A 91 -7.96 12.34 -0.38
CA VAL A 91 -6.54 12.68 -0.55
C VAL A 91 -6.03 12.37 -1.95
N LEU A 92 -6.31 11.17 -2.48
CA LEU A 92 -5.88 10.76 -3.82
C LEU A 92 -6.57 11.52 -4.96
N HIS A 93 -7.74 12.08 -4.69
CA HIS A 93 -8.46 12.93 -5.63
C HIS A 93 -7.87 14.34 -5.69
N ASP A 94 -7.44 14.87 -4.54
CA ASP A 94 -7.05 16.28 -4.40
C ASP A 94 -5.53 16.51 -4.54
N ILE A 95 -4.71 15.46 -4.37
CA ILE A 95 -3.25 15.54 -4.36
C ILE A 95 -2.64 14.61 -5.41
N GLU A 96 -1.74 15.16 -6.23
CA GLU A 96 -0.86 14.36 -7.07
C GLU A 96 0.42 13.99 -6.31
N PHE A 97 0.74 12.71 -6.28
CA PHE A 97 1.93 12.16 -5.62
C PHE A 97 3.04 11.87 -6.62
N GLY A 98 3.35 12.82 -7.51
CA GLY A 98 4.45 12.65 -8.48
C GLY A 98 5.79 12.37 -7.80
N GLY A 99 6.68 11.63 -8.46
CA GLY A 99 8.06 11.43 -8.00
C GLY A 99 8.30 10.28 -7.03
N ILE A 100 7.28 9.74 -6.34
CA ILE A 100 7.49 8.64 -5.37
C ILE A 100 7.38 7.25 -5.99
N VAL A 101 6.88 7.15 -7.22
CA VAL A 101 6.71 5.89 -7.98
C VAL A 101 7.16 6.05 -9.44
N ASP A 102 8.10 6.96 -9.69
CA ASP A 102 8.67 7.18 -11.02
C ASP A 102 9.64 6.04 -11.39
N SER A 103 10.30 5.46 -10.39
CA SER A 103 11.13 4.26 -10.53
C SER A 103 11.02 3.32 -9.33
N LYS A 104 11.50 2.08 -9.50
CA LYS A 104 11.62 1.08 -8.42
C LYS A 104 12.44 1.63 -7.25
N GLU A 105 13.52 2.36 -7.53
CA GLU A 105 14.42 2.89 -6.50
C GLU A 105 13.78 4.05 -5.73
N ASP A 106 13.08 4.97 -6.40
CA ASP A 106 12.40 6.07 -5.72
C ASP A 106 11.36 5.56 -4.71
N ALA A 107 10.64 4.51 -5.09
CA ALA A 107 9.66 3.84 -4.25
C ALA A 107 10.32 3.12 -3.05
N LEU A 108 11.44 2.42 -3.26
CA LEU A 108 12.20 1.79 -2.18
C LEU A 108 12.79 2.85 -1.22
N ASP A 109 13.33 3.94 -1.75
CA ASP A 109 13.87 5.05 -0.97
C ASP A 109 12.80 5.74 -0.12
N TYR A 110 11.58 5.87 -0.64
CA TYR A 110 10.44 6.34 0.14
C TYR A 110 10.18 5.42 1.34
N LEU A 111 10.15 4.09 1.14
CA LEU A 111 9.96 3.14 2.24
C LEU A 111 11.10 3.19 3.25
N ARG A 112 12.36 3.24 2.80
CA ARG A 112 13.54 3.34 3.69
C ARG A 112 13.45 4.53 4.63
N LYS A 113 13.05 5.70 4.12
CA LYS A 113 12.91 6.94 4.92
C LYS A 113 11.74 6.89 5.90
N GLY A 114 10.68 6.14 5.57
CA GLY A 114 9.45 6.08 6.37
C GLY A 114 9.32 4.85 7.26
N SER A 115 10.21 3.88 7.15
CA SER A 115 10.15 2.63 7.91
C SER A 115 10.93 2.69 9.23
N VAL A 116 10.48 1.91 10.20
CA VAL A 116 11.31 1.52 11.35
C VAL A 116 11.74 0.07 11.13
N SER A 117 12.95 -0.29 11.59
CA SER A 117 13.44 -1.66 11.50
C SER A 117 12.44 -2.61 12.15
N ALA A 118 11.97 -3.58 11.37
CA ALA A 118 11.03 -4.58 11.86
C ALA A 118 11.81 -5.69 12.57
N GLU A 119 11.52 -5.88 13.85
CA GLU A 119 12.04 -7.00 14.64
C GLU A 119 11.19 -8.25 14.39
N ASN A 120 11.80 -9.45 14.43
CA ASN A 120 11.11 -10.74 14.27
C ASN A 120 10.30 -10.86 12.96
N LEU A 121 11.00 -10.69 11.83
CA LEU A 121 10.43 -10.78 10.49
C LEU A 121 10.10 -12.23 10.12
N GLY A 122 8.84 -12.63 10.37
CA GLY A 122 8.25 -13.86 9.83
C GLY A 122 7.88 -13.72 8.34
N ILE A 123 7.85 -14.85 7.63
CA ILE A 123 7.34 -14.93 6.24
C ILE A 123 5.83 -15.12 6.28
N GLY A 124 5.09 -14.44 5.39
CA GLY A 124 3.64 -14.55 5.27
C GLY A 124 2.87 -13.50 6.10
N PRO A 125 1.64 -13.82 6.56
CA PRO A 125 0.83 -12.90 7.37
C PRO A 125 1.52 -12.51 8.68
N THR A 126 1.66 -11.21 8.91
CA THR A 126 2.34 -10.69 10.11
C THR A 126 1.46 -9.68 10.83
N LEU A 127 1.09 -9.98 12.08
CA LEU A 127 0.27 -9.10 12.91
C LEU A 127 1.09 -7.91 13.38
N VAL A 128 0.66 -6.70 13.00
CA VAL A 128 1.29 -5.44 13.40
C VAL A 128 0.65 -4.87 14.67
N GLY A 129 -0.66 -5.06 14.83
CA GLY A 129 -1.38 -4.54 15.99
C GLY A 129 -2.89 -4.71 15.90
N ASP A 130 -3.61 -4.03 16.78
CA ASP A 130 -5.06 -4.04 16.80
C ASP A 130 -5.67 -2.88 15.99
N LYS A 131 -6.99 -2.79 15.98
CA LYS A 131 -7.72 -1.70 15.31
C LYS A 131 -7.37 -0.30 15.81
N LYS A 132 -6.97 -0.14 17.07
CA LYS A 132 -6.57 1.16 17.63
C LYS A 132 -5.20 1.54 17.11
N SER A 133 -4.27 0.59 17.01
CA SER A 133 -2.94 0.81 16.45
C SER A 133 -2.97 1.38 15.03
N MET A 134 -4.02 1.11 14.23
CA MET A 134 -4.15 1.69 12.89
C MET A 134 -4.21 3.24 12.87
N LYS A 135 -4.52 3.87 14.01
CA LYS A 135 -4.52 5.35 14.14
C LYS A 135 -3.14 5.90 14.48
N GLU A 136 -2.17 5.05 14.80
CA GLU A 136 -0.85 5.44 15.23
C GLU A 136 0.12 5.42 14.04
N PRO A 137 0.79 6.55 13.73
CA PRO A 137 1.78 6.59 12.65
C PRO A 137 2.86 5.50 12.80
N LYS A 138 3.29 5.22 14.03
CA LYS A 138 4.29 4.20 14.35
C LYS A 138 3.90 2.80 13.85
N ALA A 139 2.62 2.44 13.92
CA ALA A 139 2.17 1.13 13.44
C ALA A 139 2.36 0.99 11.93
N TRP A 140 2.14 2.08 11.17
CA TRP A 140 2.36 2.09 9.73
C TRP A 140 3.83 2.19 9.35
N GLN A 141 4.68 2.78 10.19
CA GLN A 141 6.14 2.71 10.02
C GLN A 141 6.67 1.27 10.20
N ILE A 142 6.11 0.51 11.15
CA ILE A 142 6.42 -0.91 11.33
C ILE A 142 5.93 -1.72 10.14
N ALA A 143 4.67 -1.53 9.71
CA ALA A 143 4.12 -2.17 8.52
C ALA A 143 4.97 -1.88 7.26
N SER A 144 5.40 -0.62 7.08
CA SER A 144 6.32 -0.21 6.02
C SER A 144 7.66 -0.96 6.10
N GLY A 145 8.22 -1.13 7.29
CA GLY A 145 9.44 -1.92 7.51
C GLY A 145 9.30 -3.39 7.10
N HIS A 146 8.15 -4.01 7.36
CA HIS A 146 7.86 -5.36 6.88
C HIS A 146 7.84 -5.45 5.35
N TYR A 147 7.15 -4.52 4.66
CA TYR A 147 7.13 -4.49 3.20
C TYR A 147 8.52 -4.23 2.61
N LEU A 148 9.25 -3.25 3.15
CA LEU A 148 10.61 -2.94 2.71
C LEU A 148 11.52 -4.17 2.80
N TYR A 149 11.54 -4.81 3.97
CA TYR A 149 12.34 -6.01 4.16
C TYR A 149 11.94 -7.13 3.18
N ALA A 150 10.65 -7.31 2.97
CA ALA A 150 10.15 -8.33 2.05
C ALA A 150 10.59 -8.06 0.61
N PHE A 151 10.49 -6.81 0.13
CA PHE A 151 10.97 -6.44 -1.21
C PHE A 151 12.48 -6.60 -1.34
N GLU A 152 13.27 -6.10 -0.39
CA GLU A 152 14.74 -6.17 -0.46
C GLU A 152 15.29 -7.61 -0.39
N ASN A 153 14.53 -8.55 0.20
CA ASN A 153 14.94 -9.94 0.36
C ASN A 153 14.18 -10.91 -0.56
N GLY A 154 13.30 -10.42 -1.43
CA GLY A 154 12.49 -11.27 -2.32
C GLY A 154 11.55 -12.22 -1.58
N LEU A 155 11.05 -11.80 -0.42
CA LEU A 155 10.08 -12.54 0.39
C LEU A 155 8.67 -11.97 0.17
N GLU A 156 7.66 -12.69 0.63
CA GLU A 156 6.29 -12.18 0.73
C GLU A 156 5.90 -12.05 2.21
N ILE A 157 5.64 -10.82 2.66
CA ILE A 157 5.16 -10.53 4.02
C ILE A 157 3.91 -9.67 3.90
N PHE A 158 2.86 -10.03 4.64
CA PHE A 158 1.56 -9.38 4.56
C PHE A 158 1.18 -8.80 5.93
N PRO A 159 1.63 -7.57 6.23
CA PRO A 159 1.28 -6.86 7.46
C PRO A 159 -0.23 -6.64 7.59
N TYR A 160 -0.78 -7.00 8.73
CA TYR A 160 -2.21 -6.83 9.02
C TYR A 160 -2.48 -6.42 10.46
N PHE A 161 -3.68 -5.93 10.69
CA PHE A 161 -4.25 -5.55 11.97
C PHE A 161 -5.49 -6.38 12.25
N THR A 162 -5.85 -6.56 13.51
CA THR A 162 -7.05 -7.32 13.89
C THR A 162 -8.01 -6.51 14.76
N ASP A 163 -9.31 -6.80 14.64
CA ASP A 163 -10.37 -6.34 15.56
C ASP A 163 -10.73 -7.42 16.60
N ILE A 164 -9.92 -8.48 16.71
CA ILE A 164 -10.07 -9.54 17.70
C ILE A 164 -9.15 -9.19 18.88
N LEU A 165 -9.77 -8.86 20.02
CA LEU A 165 -9.07 -8.77 21.32
C LEU A 165 -8.78 -10.16 21.86
#